data_AF-A0A3A9VXI3-F1
#
_entry.id   AF-A0A3A9VXI3-F1
#
_cell.length_a   1.000
_cell.length_b   1.000
_cell.length_c   1.000
_cell.angle_alpha   90.00
_cell.angle_beta   90.00
_cell.angle_gamma   90.00
#
_symmetry.space_group_name_H-M   'P 1'
#
loop_
_entity.id
_entity.type
_entity.pdbx_description
1 polymer ?
#
loop_
_entity_poly.entity_id
_entity_poly.type
_entity_poly.pdbx_seq_one_letter_code
_entity_poly.pdbx_strand_id
1 'polypeptide(L)'
;MRGQRIEVYLNGVRVNEYTSARDIALGHIGVQNDGEGLDIHYRDIRIRHEGAQSTDLARGRPVEVTSVEPGSGHVGANAVDGDPATRWGSAYADPQSITVDLGAEHALTGVRLAWETAYARAYTIETSVDGVTWETVHTATAGDGGLDEIALDGTVARHVRLTGTERATQWGYSLWDLAVFGD
;
A
#
# COMPACT_ATOMS: atom_id res chain seq x y z
N MET A 1 -19.56 -4.42 27.91
CA MET A 1 -18.58 -4.14 26.85
C MET A 1 -19.37 -3.62 25.65
N ARG A 2 -19.06 -2.44 25.11
CA ARG A 2 -19.67 -1.98 23.85
C ARG A 2 -19.09 -2.86 22.75
N GLY A 3 -19.92 -3.66 22.09
CA GLY A 3 -19.48 -4.46 20.95
C GLY A 3 -18.99 -3.58 19.79
N GLN A 4 -18.16 -4.14 18.91
CA GLN A 4 -17.72 -3.45 17.70
C GLN A 4 -18.79 -3.58 16.60
N ARG A 5 -18.98 -2.53 15.82
CA ARG A 5 -20.05 -2.44 14.82
C ARG A 5 -19.54 -2.80 13.43
N ILE A 6 -20.30 -3.61 12.71
CA ILE A 6 -20.12 -3.97 11.30
C ILE A 6 -21.33 -3.42 10.54
N GLU A 7 -21.08 -2.63 9.51
CA GLU A 7 -22.11 -2.11 8.61
C GLU A 7 -21.86 -2.62 7.20
N VAL A 8 -22.91 -3.11 6.53
CA VAL A 8 -22.84 -3.60 5.15
C VAL A 8 -23.59 -2.62 4.27
N TYR A 9 -22.92 -2.12 3.24
CA TYR A 9 -23.49 -1.21 2.25
C TYR A 9 -23.53 -1.85 0.87
N LEU A 10 -24.64 -1.68 0.15
CA LEU A 10 -24.75 -1.99 -1.27
C LEU A 10 -25.07 -0.71 -2.02
N ASN A 11 -24.20 -0.32 -2.96
CA ASN A 11 -24.32 0.92 -3.73
C ASN A 11 -24.52 2.17 -2.85
N GLY A 12 -23.80 2.23 -1.71
CA GLY A 12 -23.89 3.34 -0.75
C GLY A 12 -25.11 3.31 0.17
N VAL A 13 -26.02 2.33 0.04
CA VAL A 13 -27.17 2.14 0.92
C VAL A 13 -26.83 1.10 1.97
N ARG A 14 -27.01 1.43 3.26
CA ARG A 14 -26.81 0.46 4.35
C ARG A 14 -27.89 -0.62 4.30
N VAL A 15 -27.48 -1.87 4.10
CA VAL A 15 -28.39 -3.03 4.01
C VAL A 15 -28.34 -3.92 5.24
N ASN A 16 -27.28 -3.84 6.06
CA ASN A 16 -27.19 -4.57 7.33
C ASN A 16 -26.35 -3.80 8.36
N GLU A 17 -26.67 -3.99 9.63
CA GLU A 17 -25.90 -3.49 10.78
C GLU A 17 -25.85 -4.59 11.85
N TYR A 18 -24.64 -4.97 12.25
CA TYR A 18 -24.40 -6.00 13.27
C TYR A 18 -23.43 -5.49 14.33
N THR A 19 -23.70 -5.81 15.60
CA THR A 19 -22.78 -5.50 16.70
C THR A 19 -22.16 -6.80 17.22
N SER A 20 -20.86 -6.96 16.99
CA SER A 20 -20.10 -8.11 17.48
C SER A 20 -19.75 -7.96 18.95
N ALA A 21 -20.01 -9.00 19.73
CA ALA A 21 -19.49 -9.13 21.10
C ALA A 21 -18.02 -9.61 21.14
N ARG A 22 -17.45 -10.01 20.00
CA ARG A 22 -16.06 -10.44 19.84
C ARG A 22 -15.23 -9.33 19.18
N ASP A 23 -13.93 -9.33 19.44
CA ASP A 23 -13.00 -8.46 18.73
C ASP A 23 -12.90 -8.86 17.25
N ILE A 24 -13.42 -8.02 16.37
CA ILE A 24 -13.46 -8.23 14.93
C ILE A 24 -12.07 -8.08 14.29
N ALA A 25 -11.10 -7.45 14.97
CA ALA A 25 -9.72 -7.34 14.49
C ALA A 25 -8.93 -8.65 14.57
N LEU A 26 -9.43 -9.63 15.36
CA LEU A 26 -8.75 -10.90 15.61
C LEU A 26 -9.43 -12.09 14.89
N GLY A 27 -10.27 -11.82 13.90
CA GLY A 27 -11.05 -12.85 13.20
C GLY A 27 -11.26 -12.58 11.71
N HIS A 28 -12.09 -13.40 11.08
CA HIS A 28 -12.45 -13.26 9.67
C HIS A 28 -13.88 -12.72 9.52
N ILE A 29 -14.10 -11.86 8.53
CA ILE A 29 -15.45 -11.47 8.07
C ILE A 29 -15.83 -12.40 6.93
N GLY A 30 -16.84 -13.25 7.15
CA GLY A 30 -17.41 -14.11 6.11
C GLY A 30 -18.61 -13.43 5.45
N VAL A 31 -18.73 -13.59 4.12
CA VAL A 31 -19.97 -13.29 3.40
C VAL A 31 -20.66 -14.62 3.11
N GLN A 32 -21.81 -14.84 3.73
CA GLN A 32 -22.58 -16.08 3.61
C GLN A 32 -23.99 -15.77 3.10
N ASN A 33 -24.49 -16.63 2.23
CA ASN A 33 -25.91 -16.72 1.91
C ASN A 33 -26.50 -17.97 2.58
N ASP A 34 -27.71 -17.88 3.12
CA ASP A 34 -28.38 -18.94 3.90
C ASP A 34 -29.54 -19.59 3.12
N GLY A 35 -29.38 -19.81 1.81
CA GLY A 35 -30.44 -20.35 0.96
C GLY A 35 -29.96 -21.46 0.03
N GLU A 36 -30.70 -22.56 -0.04
CA GLU A 36 -30.48 -23.60 -1.05
C GLU A 36 -30.75 -23.05 -2.46
N GLY A 37 -29.88 -23.39 -3.41
CA GLY A 37 -30.20 -23.36 -4.84
C GLY A 37 -29.89 -22.08 -5.62
N LEU A 38 -29.12 -21.13 -5.09
CA LEU A 38 -28.65 -19.96 -5.86
C LEU A 38 -27.13 -19.84 -5.85
N ASP A 39 -26.53 -19.85 -7.04
CA ASP A 39 -25.14 -19.43 -7.22
C ASP A 39 -25.06 -17.91 -7.05
N ILE A 40 -24.35 -17.46 -6.01
CA ILE A 40 -24.06 -16.05 -5.78
C ILE A 40 -22.57 -15.84 -5.99
N HIS A 41 -22.25 -14.95 -6.91
CA HIS A 41 -20.89 -14.49 -7.15
C HIS A 41 -20.69 -13.16 -6.43
N TYR A 42 -19.67 -13.10 -5.59
CA TYR A 42 -19.17 -11.84 -5.06
C TYR A 42 -17.98 -11.40 -5.91
N ARG A 43 -17.91 -10.10 -6.21
CA ARG A 43 -16.72 -9.45 -6.78
C ARG A 43 -16.39 -8.23 -5.95
N ASP A 44 -15.11 -7.89 -5.87
CA ASP A 44 -14.63 -6.65 -5.27
C ASP A 44 -15.04 -6.43 -3.80
N ILE A 45 -15.10 -7.50 -2.98
CA ILE A 45 -15.28 -7.36 -1.53
C ILE A 45 -14.04 -6.67 -0.96
N ARG A 46 -14.22 -5.51 -0.31
CA ARG A 46 -13.16 -4.76 0.36
C ARG A 46 -13.58 -4.46 1.79
N ILE A 47 -12.64 -4.61 2.73
CA ILE A 47 -12.82 -4.12 4.10
C ILE A 47 -12.47 -2.64 4.09
N ARG A 48 -13.43 -1.78 4.42
CA ARG A 48 -13.18 -0.36 4.66
C ARG A 48 -13.07 -0.15 6.18
N HIS A 49 -11.92 0.28 6.64
CA HIS A 49 -11.78 0.80 7.99
C HIS A 49 -12.37 2.21 8.02
N GLU A 50 -13.55 2.40 8.63
CA GLU A 50 -14.03 3.73 8.96
C GLU A 50 -13.33 4.22 10.23
N GLY A 51 -12.14 4.79 10.05
CA GLY A 51 -11.33 5.38 11.11
C GLY A 51 -10.16 6.14 10.48
N ALA A 52 -10.24 7.46 10.53
CA ALA A 52 -9.43 8.44 9.80
C ALA A 52 -9.37 8.18 8.28
N GLN A 53 -9.73 9.19 7.47
CA GLN A 53 -9.13 9.24 6.14
C GLN A 53 -7.62 9.36 6.40
N SER A 54 -6.89 8.27 6.30
CA SER A 54 -5.44 8.31 6.43
C SER A 54 -4.95 9.17 5.28
N THR A 55 -4.50 10.38 5.61
CA THR A 55 -3.99 11.33 4.61
C THR A 55 -2.80 10.66 3.94
N ASP A 56 -2.85 10.57 2.62
CA ASP A 56 -1.67 10.14 1.86
C ASP A 56 -0.67 11.29 1.83
N LEU A 57 0.32 11.20 2.71
CA LEU A 57 1.38 12.18 2.89
C LEU A 57 2.35 12.22 1.70
N ALA A 58 2.44 11.12 0.92
CA ALA A 58 3.31 11.02 -0.25
C ALA A 58 2.70 11.66 -1.49
N ARG A 59 1.38 11.87 -1.53
CA ARG A 59 0.66 12.39 -2.70
C ARG A 59 1.24 13.73 -3.18
N GLY A 60 1.75 13.74 -4.41
CA GLY A 60 2.36 14.90 -5.07
C GLY A 60 3.70 15.35 -4.46
N ARG A 61 4.33 14.55 -3.61
CA ARG A 61 5.62 14.89 -2.98
C ARG A 61 6.80 14.67 -3.93
N PRO A 62 7.94 15.33 -3.66
CA PRO A 62 9.18 15.06 -4.39
C PRO A 62 9.61 13.60 -4.23
N VAL A 63 10.07 13.02 -5.33
CA VAL A 63 10.55 11.63 -5.40
C VAL A 63 11.94 11.58 -6.03
N GLU A 64 12.84 10.80 -5.44
CA GLU A 64 14.12 10.40 -6.01
C GLU A 64 14.09 8.90 -6.34
N VAL A 65 14.55 8.53 -7.53
CA VAL A 65 14.65 7.14 -7.98
C VAL A 65 16.07 6.84 -8.44
N THR A 66 16.54 5.61 -8.24
CA THR A 66 17.85 5.18 -8.74
C THR A 66 17.90 5.17 -10.27
N SER A 67 16.77 4.90 -10.93
CA SER A 67 16.64 4.97 -12.37
C SER A 67 15.19 5.01 -12.83
N VAL A 68 15.03 5.18 -14.14
CA VAL A 68 13.77 5.02 -14.85
C VAL A 68 13.95 4.01 -15.99
N GLU A 69 12.88 3.34 -16.38
CA GLU A 69 12.83 2.44 -17.53
C GLU A 69 13.32 3.19 -18.80
N PRO A 70 14.36 2.70 -19.49
CA PRO A 70 14.98 3.44 -20.59
C PRO A 70 14.02 3.81 -21.72
N GLY A 71 14.01 5.09 -22.11
CA GLY A 71 13.18 5.58 -23.21
C GLY A 71 11.68 5.69 -22.88
N SER A 72 11.30 5.58 -21.61
CA SER A 72 9.91 5.66 -21.16
C SER A 72 9.58 6.99 -20.45
N GLY A 73 8.28 7.24 -20.25
CA GLY A 73 7.76 8.29 -19.37
C GLY A 73 7.48 7.81 -17.93
N HIS A 74 7.98 6.63 -17.54
CA HIS A 74 7.66 5.98 -16.26
C HIS A 74 8.52 6.52 -15.10
N VAL A 75 8.42 7.83 -14.87
CA VAL A 75 9.20 8.55 -13.85
C VAL A 75 8.69 8.30 -12.44
N GLY A 76 9.53 8.55 -11.43
CA GLY A 76 9.18 8.32 -10.02
C GLY A 76 7.94 9.09 -9.54
N ALA A 77 7.70 10.30 -10.07
CA ALA A 77 6.53 11.11 -9.73
C ALA A 77 5.19 10.43 -10.05
N ASN A 78 5.17 9.52 -11.03
CA ASN A 78 3.97 8.77 -11.39
C ASN A 78 3.54 7.80 -10.28
N ALA A 79 4.45 7.36 -9.40
CA ALA A 79 4.06 6.48 -8.29
C ALA A 79 3.43 7.24 -7.12
N VAL A 80 3.36 8.58 -7.17
CA VAL A 80 2.80 9.39 -6.07
C VAL A 80 1.78 10.41 -6.56
N ASP A 81 1.31 10.31 -7.81
CA ASP A 81 0.36 11.27 -8.39
C ASP A 81 -1.11 10.91 -8.12
N GLY A 82 -1.39 9.65 -7.74
CA GLY A 82 -2.74 9.15 -7.49
C GLY A 82 -3.51 8.79 -8.75
N ASP A 83 -2.87 8.77 -9.92
CA ASP A 83 -3.45 8.32 -11.17
C ASP A 83 -3.18 6.82 -11.37
N PRO A 84 -4.20 5.94 -11.35
CA PRO A 84 -4.01 4.50 -11.50
C PRO A 84 -3.56 4.08 -12.92
N ALA A 85 -3.45 5.01 -13.87
CA ALA A 85 -2.99 4.75 -15.23
C ALA A 85 -1.50 5.07 -15.46
N THR A 86 -0.83 5.74 -14.53
CA THR A 86 0.59 6.10 -14.62
C THR A 86 1.39 5.24 -13.64
N ARG A 87 2.65 4.95 -13.98
CA ARG A 87 3.53 4.13 -13.13
C ARG A 87 4.95 4.67 -13.12
N TRP A 88 5.65 4.45 -12.02
CA TRP A 88 7.11 4.38 -12.05
C TRP A 88 7.55 3.02 -12.60
N GLY A 89 8.63 3.01 -13.37
CA GLY A 89 9.31 1.81 -13.83
C GLY A 89 10.81 2.02 -13.72
N SER A 90 11.56 1.08 -13.16
CA SER A 90 13.00 1.16 -13.03
C SER A 90 13.73 0.61 -14.27
N ALA A 91 15.05 0.82 -14.33
CA ALA A 91 15.91 0.01 -15.17
C ALA A 91 15.87 -1.48 -14.75
N TYR A 92 16.27 -2.36 -15.67
CA TYR A 92 16.14 -3.81 -15.53
C TYR A 92 17.34 -4.40 -14.77
N ALA A 93 17.54 -3.93 -13.55
CA ALA A 93 18.67 -4.25 -12.71
C ALA A 93 18.26 -4.32 -11.23
N ASP A 94 19.11 -4.97 -10.43
CA ASP A 94 18.95 -5.10 -8.99
C ASP A 94 20.22 -4.56 -8.29
N PRO A 95 20.08 -3.80 -7.19
CA PRO A 95 18.85 -3.25 -6.62
C PRO A 95 18.37 -1.98 -7.37
N GLN A 96 17.13 -1.56 -7.12
CA GLN A 96 16.60 -0.24 -7.49
C GLN A 96 15.74 0.32 -6.36
N SER A 97 15.66 1.64 -6.25
CA SER A 97 14.86 2.27 -5.20
C SER A 97 14.08 3.49 -5.69
N ILE A 98 13.02 3.77 -4.93
CA ILE A 98 12.20 4.97 -4.98
C ILE A 98 12.10 5.53 -3.57
N THR A 99 12.40 6.82 -3.42
CA THR A 99 12.42 7.55 -2.14
C THR A 99 11.50 8.75 -2.23
N VAL A 100 10.64 8.94 -1.24
CA VAL A 100 9.72 10.08 -1.15
C VAL A 100 10.14 10.99 0.02
N ASP A 101 10.20 12.30 -0.21
CA ASP A 101 10.33 13.33 0.85
C ASP A 101 8.95 13.85 1.24
N LEU A 102 8.48 13.49 2.44
CA LEU A 102 7.19 13.93 3.00
C LEU A 102 7.22 15.41 3.45
N GLY A 103 8.35 16.09 3.36
CA GLY A 103 8.55 17.52 3.61
C GLY A 103 8.59 17.93 5.08
N ALA A 104 8.13 17.08 6.00
CA ALA A 104 8.24 17.23 7.44
C ALA A 104 8.30 15.85 8.12
N GLU A 105 8.66 15.81 9.39
CA GLU A 105 8.51 14.59 10.20
C GLU A 105 7.03 14.34 10.50
N HIS A 106 6.59 13.10 10.30
CA HIS A 106 5.25 12.61 10.59
C HIS A 106 5.33 11.31 11.39
N ALA A 107 4.34 11.04 12.24
CA ALA A 107 4.14 9.73 12.83
C ALA A 107 3.40 8.84 11.81
N LEU A 108 4.15 7.97 11.15
CA LEU A 108 3.65 7.14 10.06
C LEU A 108 2.86 5.95 10.58
N THR A 109 1.65 5.76 10.08
CA THR A 109 0.81 4.61 10.39
C THR A 109 1.00 3.46 9.41
N GLY A 110 1.38 3.75 8.16
CA GLY A 110 1.64 2.70 7.18
C GLY A 110 2.10 3.17 5.81
N VAL A 111 2.52 2.20 5.00
CA VAL A 111 2.85 2.35 3.58
C VAL A 111 1.97 1.39 2.79
N ARG A 112 1.43 1.84 1.66
CA ARG A 112 0.75 0.98 0.69
C ARG A 112 1.48 1.02 -0.64
N LEU A 113 1.79 -0.15 -1.16
CA LEU A 113 2.38 -0.33 -2.49
C LEU A 113 1.32 -0.94 -3.40
N ALA A 114 1.15 -0.36 -4.59
CA ALA A 114 0.40 -0.96 -5.68
C ALA A 114 1.36 -1.31 -6.80
N TRP A 115 1.75 -2.58 -6.87
CA TRP A 115 2.66 -3.08 -7.89
C TRP A 115 1.98 -3.27 -9.24
N GLU A 116 2.75 -3.07 -10.30
CA GLU A 116 2.45 -3.63 -11.61
C GLU A 116 2.83 -5.12 -11.67
N THR A 117 2.56 -5.81 -12.78
CA THR A 117 3.07 -7.16 -13.09
C THR A 117 4.57 -7.30 -12.84
N ALA A 118 5.37 -6.27 -13.10
CA ALA A 118 6.81 -6.26 -12.86
C ALA A 118 7.16 -5.82 -11.41
N TYR A 119 6.81 -6.65 -10.43
CA TYR A 119 6.95 -6.35 -9.00
C TYR A 119 8.29 -6.82 -8.39
N ALA A 120 8.55 -6.38 -7.15
CA ALA A 120 9.67 -6.87 -6.36
C ALA A 120 9.32 -8.16 -5.61
N ARG A 121 10.05 -9.25 -5.88
CA ARG A 121 9.94 -10.47 -5.08
C ARG A 121 10.61 -10.30 -3.72
N ALA A 122 11.73 -9.58 -3.66
CA ALA A 122 12.34 -9.16 -2.41
C ALA A 122 12.52 -7.65 -2.39
N TYR A 123 12.16 -7.02 -1.27
CA TYR A 123 12.31 -5.59 -1.07
C TYR A 123 12.38 -5.22 0.42
N THR A 124 12.82 -4.00 0.70
CA THR A 124 12.75 -3.38 2.02
C THR A 124 11.98 -2.06 1.96
N ILE A 125 11.28 -1.74 3.05
CA ILE A 125 10.86 -0.37 3.35
C ILE A 125 11.79 0.18 4.41
N GLU A 126 12.30 1.37 4.15
CA GLU A 126 13.23 2.08 5.00
C GLU A 126 12.70 3.48 5.29
N THR A 127 12.95 3.98 6.49
CA THR A 127 12.53 5.31 6.92
C THR A 127 13.72 6.13 7.39
N SER A 128 13.63 7.44 7.25
CA SER A 128 14.65 8.38 7.71
C SER A 128 14.04 9.72 8.12
N VAL A 129 14.63 10.36 9.14
CA VAL A 129 14.30 11.74 9.54
C VAL A 129 15.16 12.77 8.80
N ASP A 130 16.38 12.40 8.40
CA ASP A 130 17.40 13.32 7.87
C ASP A 130 17.75 13.06 6.39
N GLY A 131 17.24 11.99 5.80
CA GLY A 131 17.54 11.55 4.44
C GLY A 131 18.90 10.87 4.28
N VAL A 132 19.68 10.74 5.36
CA VAL A 132 21.07 10.25 5.35
C VAL A 132 21.17 8.92 6.11
N THR A 133 20.58 8.86 7.30
CA THR A 133 20.55 7.68 8.15
C THR A 133 19.24 6.95 7.95
N TRP A 134 19.30 5.68 7.57
CA TRP A 134 18.13 4.89 7.20
C TRP A 134 17.95 3.71 8.14
N GLU A 135 16.71 3.49 8.57
CA GLU A 135 16.31 2.32 9.34
C GLU A 135 15.37 1.46 8.49
N THR A 136 15.63 0.15 8.44
CA THR A 136 14.72 -0.81 7.77
C THR A 136 13.57 -1.14 8.71
N VAL A 137 12.35 -0.77 8.30
CA VAL A 137 11.11 -1.00 9.06
C VAL A 137 10.32 -2.20 8.54
N HIS A 138 10.60 -2.66 7.31
CA HIS A 138 9.99 -3.86 6.74
C HIS A 138 10.93 -4.54 5.75
N THR A 139 10.86 -5.88 5.71
CA THR A 139 11.57 -6.72 4.74
C THR A 139 10.62 -7.79 4.21
N ALA A 140 10.51 -7.86 2.89
CA ALA A 140 9.85 -8.94 2.17
C ALA A 140 10.90 -9.74 1.38
N THR A 141 10.79 -11.07 1.38
CA THR A 141 11.71 -11.98 0.66
C THR A 141 11.00 -12.86 -0.37
N ALA A 142 9.67 -12.85 -0.37
CA ALA A 142 8.83 -13.67 -1.26
C ALA A 142 7.51 -12.96 -1.57
N GLY A 143 7.57 -11.71 -2.00
CA GLY A 143 6.41 -10.94 -2.45
C GLY A 143 5.69 -11.60 -3.62
N ASP A 144 4.40 -11.33 -3.74
CA ASP A 144 3.47 -11.85 -4.76
C ASP A 144 2.91 -10.76 -5.68
N GLY A 145 3.34 -9.50 -5.48
CA GLY A 145 2.91 -8.35 -6.27
C GLY A 145 1.53 -7.86 -5.84
N GLY A 146 0.82 -7.18 -6.73
CA GLY A 146 -0.50 -6.64 -6.39
C GLY A 146 -0.44 -5.53 -5.33
N LEU A 147 -1.25 -5.65 -4.27
CA LEU A 147 -1.33 -4.67 -3.19
C LEU A 147 -0.63 -5.16 -1.93
N ASP A 148 0.34 -4.39 -1.45
CA ASP A 148 0.94 -4.59 -0.14
C ASP A 148 0.52 -3.44 0.79
N GLU A 149 0.10 -3.77 2.01
CA GLU A 149 -0.15 -2.83 3.10
C GLU A 149 0.77 -3.15 4.27
N ILE A 150 1.67 -2.22 4.58
CA ILE A 150 2.68 -2.35 5.61
C ILE A 150 2.35 -1.39 6.76
N ALA A 151 2.11 -1.93 7.96
CA ALA A 151 1.94 -1.13 9.16
C ALA A 151 3.29 -0.59 9.66
N LEU A 152 3.31 0.67 10.10
CA LEU A 152 4.50 1.33 10.65
C LEU A 152 4.35 1.76 12.12
N ASP A 153 3.20 1.48 12.74
CA ASP A 153 2.94 1.61 14.17
C ASP A 153 3.37 2.95 14.81
N GLY A 154 3.29 4.06 14.06
CA GLY A 154 3.65 5.40 14.53
C GLY A 154 5.14 5.74 14.39
N THR A 155 5.87 5.04 13.53
CA THR A 155 7.28 5.35 13.24
C THR A 155 7.42 6.81 12.77
N VAL A 156 8.26 7.59 13.45
CA VAL A 156 8.49 8.99 13.09
C VAL A 156 9.51 9.08 11.97
N ALA A 157 9.12 9.67 10.83
CA ALA A 157 10.01 9.84 9.69
C ALA A 157 9.58 11.00 8.78
N ARG A 158 10.54 11.51 8.01
CA ARG A 158 10.32 12.48 6.93
C ARG A 158 10.49 11.85 5.55
N HIS A 159 11.33 10.83 5.43
CA HIS A 159 11.61 10.16 4.18
C HIS A 159 11.22 8.69 4.27
N VAL A 160 10.64 8.17 3.20
CA VAL A 160 10.32 6.75 3.04
C VAL A 160 10.98 6.26 1.76
N ARG A 161 11.70 5.14 1.83
CA ARG A 161 12.35 4.50 0.69
C ARG A 161 11.87 3.06 0.56
N LEU A 162 11.49 2.70 -0.65
CA LEU A 162 11.37 1.32 -1.08
C LEU A 162 12.64 0.94 -1.85
N THR A 163 13.28 -0.16 -1.45
CA THR A 163 14.43 -0.73 -2.18
C THR A 163 14.09 -2.15 -2.61
N GLY A 164 13.88 -2.35 -3.92
CA GLY A 164 13.76 -3.68 -4.52
C GLY A 164 15.13 -4.33 -4.67
N THR A 165 15.26 -5.58 -4.20
CA THR A 165 16.52 -6.33 -4.18
C THR A 165 16.49 -7.62 -5.02
N GLU A 166 15.31 -8.15 -5.33
CA GLU A 166 15.11 -9.23 -6.29
C GLU A 166 13.83 -8.98 -7.12
N ARG A 167 13.96 -8.89 -8.45
CA ARG A 167 12.82 -8.78 -9.38
C ARG A 167 12.11 -10.12 -9.53
N ALA A 168 10.78 -10.08 -9.57
CA ALA A 168 9.97 -11.27 -9.85
C ALA A 168 9.93 -11.64 -11.34
N THR A 169 10.30 -10.70 -12.22
CA THR A 169 10.28 -10.85 -13.68
C THR A 169 11.60 -10.39 -14.30
N GLN A 170 11.75 -10.56 -15.61
CA GLN A 170 12.92 -10.03 -16.35
C GLN A 170 12.92 -8.49 -16.50
N TRP A 171 11.78 -7.84 -16.25
CA TRP A 171 11.60 -6.39 -16.36
C TRP A 171 12.09 -5.67 -15.10
N GLY A 172 12.13 -4.34 -15.11
CA GLY A 172 12.42 -3.51 -13.94
C GLY A 172 11.26 -3.47 -12.96
N TYR A 173 11.50 -3.01 -11.74
CA TYR A 173 10.45 -2.82 -10.74
C TYR A 173 9.45 -1.76 -11.21
N SER A 174 8.16 -1.98 -10.97
CA SER A 174 7.14 -1.03 -11.38
C SER A 174 5.99 -0.91 -10.39
N LEU A 175 5.62 0.35 -10.11
CA LEU A 175 4.61 0.73 -9.13
C LEU A 175 3.60 1.69 -9.77
N TRP A 176 2.33 1.36 -9.63
CA TRP A 176 1.21 2.27 -9.88
C TRP A 176 1.08 3.32 -8.78
N ASP A 177 1.32 2.95 -7.51
CA ASP A 177 1.17 3.86 -6.36
C ASP A 177 2.10 3.45 -5.21
N LEU A 178 2.72 4.43 -4.57
CA LEU A 178 3.42 4.36 -3.30
C LEU A 178 2.79 5.42 -2.40
N ALA A 179 1.88 4.98 -1.55
CA ALA A 179 1.17 5.84 -0.61
C ALA A 179 1.79 5.71 0.79
N VAL A 180 1.89 6.83 1.51
CA VAL A 180 2.38 6.87 2.89
C VAL A 180 1.33 7.53 3.76
N PHE A 181 0.99 6.90 4.88
CA PHE A 181 -0.09 7.32 5.76
C PHE A 181 0.44 7.72 7.13
N GLY A 182 -0.13 8.77 7.72
CA GLY A 182 0.25 9.30 9.03
C GLY A 182 -0.66 10.44 9.50
N ASP A 183 -0.19 11.17 10.52
CA ASP A 183 -0.86 12.29 11.19
C ASP A 183 -0.65 13.68 10.55
#